data_AF-A0A937EV22-F1
#
_entry.id   AF-A0A937EV22-F1
#
_cell.length_a   1.000
_cell.length_b   1.000
_cell.length_c   1.000
_cell.angle_alpha   90.00
_cell.angle_beta   90.00
_cell.angle_gamma   90.00
#
_symmetry.space_group_name_H-M   'P 1'
#
loop_
_entity.id
_entity.type
_entity.pdbx_description
1 polymer ?
#
loop_
_entity_poly.entity_id
_entity_poly.type
_entity_poly.pdbx_seq_one_letter_code
_entity_poly.pdbx_strand_id
1 'polypeptide(L)'
;MGMTRLTLGLLLLVTLSSCTSQSKSVILASGTPGGYYNRLGQQLDESAQASIGMAVQNLSSQGTQQNLQYLLNGQADFALVQLDVASPAMHQGKVQAIALLANEHVHVITRNSSTLKSTADLQGKRVAIGSPGSGIRYTAEHLLQAARLKVKVDNASFDQALKQLIDRKLDAMIYVGSMGASKKLRQEFLSYSNLQLLPIQPSLVNYLTIMEPGSYQVAEIPTGTYSVRPAIPPQPIPTFSTATVLVTRPGVSRQKVELLTWAVLSTSRRYAQFYPELLTGDARSLLQKGLFYIHPAAQAVYEQGDPRDAWLRYWENNNDLQSGVFILLASSGIGLGVQKWRRERSKKLVGTTSKRINELMELLPDNAQQALKGIEELKQEHRLQFISGAVSSEVYEQIQQKTQLFTDQCRTLLDEHHKKLVMDTLLLLDDWQAKLQTDPDEALQTLAQIKHQYRMMLLNNQVDIEAYIELVELTLMSLMTLAPQAATCAFGESPAAIDPLPDNHST
;
A
#
# COMPACT_ATOMS: atom_id res chain seq x y z
N MET A 1 -9.21 16.81 20.98
CA MET A 1 -9.48 15.90 19.83
C MET A 1 -8.30 15.78 18.84
N GLY A 2 -7.04 16.02 19.26
CA GLY A 2 -5.85 15.93 18.36
C GLY A 2 -5.13 14.57 18.40
N MET A 3 -5.12 13.89 19.55
CA MET A 3 -4.37 12.63 19.75
C MET A 3 -5.00 11.39 19.10
N THR A 4 -6.32 11.39 18.85
CA THR A 4 -7.03 10.27 18.21
C THR A 4 -6.89 10.24 16.68
N ARG A 5 -6.50 11.36 16.05
CA ARG A 5 -6.27 11.41 14.59
C ARG A 5 -4.85 11.03 14.19
N LEU A 6 -3.85 11.33 15.03
CA LEU A 6 -2.46 10.91 14.79
C LEU A 6 -2.27 9.40 14.99
N THR A 7 -2.97 8.80 15.95
CA THR A 7 -2.90 7.35 16.22
C THR A 7 -3.54 6.52 15.09
N LEU A 8 -4.61 7.01 14.47
CA LEU A 8 -5.24 6.35 13.32
C LEU A 8 -4.40 6.45 12.03
N GLY A 9 -3.71 7.58 11.81
CA GLY A 9 -2.80 7.75 10.68
C GLY A 9 -1.51 6.93 10.79
N LEU A 10 -0.99 6.76 12.02
CA LEU A 10 0.19 5.93 12.27
C LEU A 10 -0.13 4.43 12.13
N LEU A 11 -1.34 3.99 12.50
CA LEU A 11 -1.77 2.60 12.33
C LEU A 11 -1.89 2.19 10.85
N LEU A 12 -2.31 3.12 9.98
CA LEU A 12 -2.44 2.87 8.53
C LEU A 12 -1.06 2.78 7.82
N LEU A 13 -0.09 3.58 8.26
CA LEU A 13 1.28 3.57 7.73
C LEU A 13 2.06 2.32 8.15
N VAL A 14 1.82 1.79 9.36
CA VAL A 14 2.44 0.54 9.83
C VAL A 14 1.92 -0.67 9.05
N THR A 15 0.66 -0.68 8.59
CA THR A 15 0.13 -1.78 7.75
C THR A 15 0.67 -1.82 6.32
N LEU A 16 1.27 -0.72 5.82
CA LEU A 16 1.87 -0.67 4.47
C LEU A 16 3.37 -1.05 4.47
N SER A 17 4.04 -1.07 5.63
CA SER A 17 5.46 -1.40 5.75
C SER A 17 5.74 -2.88 6.04
N SER A 18 4.70 -3.71 6.21
CA SER A 18 4.84 -5.17 6.37
C SER A 18 4.81 -5.94 5.04
N CYS A 19 5.16 -5.30 3.92
CA CYS A 19 5.62 -6.04 2.75
C CYS A 19 7.07 -6.46 3.01
N THR A 20 7.26 -7.34 4.00
CA THR A 20 8.51 -8.06 4.16
C THR A 20 8.69 -8.80 2.84
N SER A 21 9.68 -8.38 2.05
CA SER A 21 10.16 -9.10 0.88
C SER A 21 10.76 -10.41 1.38
N GLN A 22 9.91 -11.36 1.73
CA GLN A 22 10.28 -12.72 2.03
C GLN A 22 11.07 -13.17 0.80
N SER A 23 12.35 -13.50 0.97
CA SER A 23 13.14 -14.16 -0.07
C SER A 23 12.31 -15.33 -0.60
N LYS A 24 11.75 -15.16 -1.81
CA LYS A 24 10.92 -16.18 -2.44
C LYS A 24 11.90 -17.23 -2.89
N SER A 25 12.07 -18.28 -2.09
CA SER A 25 12.82 -19.46 -2.49
C SER A 25 11.86 -20.62 -2.70
N VAL A 26 12.20 -21.47 -3.66
CA VAL A 26 11.47 -22.71 -3.94
C VAL A 26 12.46 -23.85 -4.05
N ILE A 27 12.05 -25.04 -3.64
CA ILE A 27 12.88 -26.24 -3.73
C ILE A 27 12.50 -27.01 -4.99
N LEU A 28 13.47 -27.28 -5.85
CA LEU A 28 13.33 -28.02 -7.09
C LEU A 28 14.10 -29.34 -7.01
N ALA A 29 13.40 -30.48 -7.09
CA ALA A 29 14.06 -31.77 -7.25
C ALA A 29 14.56 -31.95 -8.69
N SER A 30 15.88 -32.06 -8.88
CA SER A 30 16.52 -31.92 -10.19
C SER A 30 17.54 -33.00 -10.55
N GLY A 31 17.64 -34.11 -9.81
CA GLY A 31 18.52 -35.23 -10.20
C GLY A 31 19.98 -35.08 -9.76
N THR A 32 20.86 -35.88 -10.38
CA THR A 32 22.25 -36.04 -9.91
C THR A 32 23.09 -34.78 -10.15
N PRO A 33 24.03 -34.44 -9.24
CA PRO A 33 24.92 -33.29 -9.43
C PRO A 33 25.64 -33.32 -10.78
N GLY A 34 25.58 -32.21 -11.52
CA GLY A 34 26.17 -32.11 -12.85
C GLY A 34 25.42 -32.87 -13.96
N GLY A 35 24.34 -33.59 -13.64
CA GLY A 35 23.45 -34.25 -14.59
C GLY A 35 22.60 -33.27 -15.41
N TYR A 36 21.84 -33.79 -16.38
CA TYR A 36 21.01 -32.97 -17.27
C TYR A 36 19.97 -32.14 -16.50
N TYR A 37 19.16 -32.78 -15.65
CA TYR A 37 18.14 -32.08 -14.86
C TYR A 37 18.75 -31.11 -13.84
N ASN A 38 19.92 -31.42 -13.27
CA ASN A 38 20.57 -30.53 -12.32
C ASN A 38 21.04 -29.23 -13.01
N ARG A 39 21.60 -29.35 -14.21
CA ARG A 39 21.90 -28.17 -15.06
C ARG A 39 20.64 -27.42 -15.46
N LEU A 40 19.57 -28.12 -15.84
CA LEU A 40 18.29 -27.48 -16.15
C LEU A 40 17.77 -26.69 -14.94
N GLY A 41 17.87 -27.25 -13.73
CA GLY A 41 17.50 -26.57 -12.51
C GLY A 41 18.39 -25.37 -12.16
N GLN A 42 19.67 -25.37 -12.54
CA GLN A 42 20.52 -24.17 -12.44
C GLN A 42 20.06 -23.07 -13.41
N GLN A 43 19.66 -23.44 -14.63
CA GLN A 43 19.12 -22.46 -15.59
C GLN A 43 17.76 -21.92 -15.14
N LEU A 44 16.91 -22.75 -14.52
CA LEU A 44 15.67 -22.29 -13.89
C LEU A 44 15.93 -21.29 -12.76
N ASP A 45 16.97 -21.51 -11.95
CA ASP A 45 17.41 -20.57 -10.91
C ASP A 45 17.83 -19.23 -11.50
N GLU A 46 18.71 -19.24 -12.50
CA GLU A 46 19.12 -18.02 -13.21
C GLU A 46 17.92 -17.28 -13.83
N SER A 47 17.01 -18.01 -14.48
CA SER A 47 15.77 -17.47 -15.04
C SER A 47 14.90 -16.82 -13.97
N ALA A 48 14.67 -17.50 -12.84
CA ALA A 48 13.84 -17.02 -11.76
C ALA A 48 14.47 -15.80 -11.07
N GLN A 49 15.77 -15.85 -10.81
CA GLN A 49 16.49 -14.73 -10.20
C GLN A 49 16.44 -13.48 -11.09
N ALA A 50 16.65 -13.63 -12.40
CA ALA A 50 16.67 -12.51 -13.34
C ALA A 50 15.28 -11.93 -13.63
N SER A 51 14.24 -12.77 -13.72
CA SER A 51 12.91 -12.34 -14.14
C SER A 51 12.02 -11.89 -12.98
N ILE A 52 12.11 -12.56 -11.82
CA ILE A 52 11.17 -12.41 -10.70
C ILE A 52 11.84 -12.29 -9.33
N GLY A 53 13.17 -12.32 -9.25
CA GLY A 53 13.92 -12.23 -7.98
C GLY A 53 13.67 -13.40 -7.03
N MET A 54 13.35 -14.58 -7.57
CA MET A 54 13.10 -15.81 -6.82
C MET A 54 14.29 -16.76 -6.96
N ALA A 55 14.74 -17.36 -5.86
CA ALA A 55 15.78 -18.38 -5.87
C ALA A 55 15.19 -19.79 -6.02
N VAL A 56 15.79 -20.62 -6.87
CA VAL A 56 15.43 -22.03 -7.08
C VAL A 56 16.54 -22.91 -6.52
N GLN A 57 16.27 -23.52 -5.37
CA GLN A 57 17.21 -24.41 -4.69
C GLN A 57 17.14 -25.82 -5.28
N ASN A 58 18.22 -26.25 -5.90
CA ASN A 58 18.33 -27.59 -6.47
C ASN A 58 18.50 -28.66 -5.38
N LEU A 59 17.48 -29.47 -5.19
CA LEU A 59 17.54 -30.69 -4.39
C LEU A 59 18.04 -31.85 -5.26
N SER A 60 19.28 -32.28 -5.02
CA SER A 60 19.87 -33.41 -5.73
C SER A 60 19.16 -34.72 -5.42
N SER A 61 19.08 -35.59 -6.42
CA SER A 61 18.47 -36.92 -6.31
C SER A 61 19.17 -37.93 -7.24
N GLN A 62 18.73 -39.18 -7.21
CA GLN A 62 19.18 -40.26 -8.09
C GLN A 62 18.46 -40.27 -9.45
N GLY A 63 17.46 -39.40 -9.66
CA GLY A 63 16.72 -39.31 -10.92
C GLY A 63 15.24 -39.03 -10.75
N THR A 64 14.51 -39.19 -11.86
CA THR A 64 13.09 -38.83 -11.97
C THR A 64 12.18 -39.53 -10.95
N GLN A 65 12.43 -40.81 -10.62
CA GLN A 65 11.61 -41.54 -9.64
C GLN A 65 11.75 -40.93 -8.24
N GLN A 66 12.98 -40.59 -7.83
CA GLN A 66 13.22 -39.94 -6.56
C GLN A 66 12.77 -38.48 -6.56
N ASN A 67 12.90 -37.76 -7.68
CA ASN A 67 12.33 -36.41 -7.82
C ASN A 67 10.81 -36.41 -7.58
N LEU A 68 10.11 -37.37 -8.19
CA LEU A 68 8.68 -37.54 -7.99
C LEU A 68 8.36 -37.90 -6.53
N GLN A 69 9.14 -38.77 -5.90
CA GLN A 69 8.96 -39.10 -4.48
C GLN A 69 9.18 -37.90 -3.55
N TYR A 70 10.24 -37.12 -3.78
CA TYR A 70 10.50 -35.88 -3.03
C TYR A 70 9.36 -34.87 -3.18
N LEU A 71 8.80 -34.75 -4.39
CA LEU A 71 7.62 -33.94 -4.62
C LEU A 71 6.42 -34.48 -3.84
N LEU A 72 6.10 -35.77 -3.96
CA LEU A 72 4.92 -36.36 -3.29
C LEU A 72 5.02 -36.28 -1.76
N ASN A 73 6.22 -36.39 -1.20
CA ASN A 73 6.48 -36.30 0.23
C ASN A 73 6.59 -34.85 0.76
N GLY A 74 6.44 -33.84 -0.10
CA GLY A 74 6.53 -32.44 0.30
C GLY A 74 7.95 -31.93 0.58
N GLN A 75 8.98 -32.69 0.21
CA GLN A 75 10.39 -32.31 0.38
C GLN A 75 10.86 -31.30 -0.68
N ALA A 76 10.18 -31.26 -1.82
CA ALA A 76 10.40 -30.26 -2.87
C ALA A 76 9.08 -29.55 -3.21
N ASP A 77 9.12 -28.29 -3.63
CA ASP A 77 7.95 -27.57 -4.16
C ASP A 77 7.66 -27.99 -5.61
N PHE A 78 8.72 -28.25 -6.36
CA PHE A 78 8.69 -28.58 -7.78
C PHE A 78 9.63 -29.76 -8.08
N ALA A 79 9.38 -30.46 -9.18
CA ALA A 79 10.27 -31.52 -9.65
C ALA A 79 10.42 -31.51 -11.17
N LEU A 80 11.61 -31.86 -11.62
CA LEU A 80 11.87 -32.25 -13.01
C LEU A 80 11.72 -33.75 -13.12
N VAL A 81 10.80 -34.19 -13.98
CA VAL A 81 10.50 -35.60 -14.18
C VAL A 81 10.25 -35.88 -15.65
N GLN A 82 10.46 -37.13 -16.05
CA GLN A 82 9.95 -37.61 -17.32
C GLN A 82 8.44 -37.86 -17.22
N LEU A 83 7.73 -37.58 -18.31
CA LEU A 83 6.28 -37.65 -18.35
C LEU A 83 5.75 -39.08 -18.20
N ASP A 84 6.44 -40.08 -18.74
CA ASP A 84 6.14 -41.50 -18.54
C ASP A 84 6.23 -41.94 -17.07
N VAL A 85 7.14 -41.36 -16.30
CA VAL A 85 7.26 -41.63 -14.86
C VAL A 85 6.19 -40.87 -14.06
N ALA A 86 5.85 -39.65 -14.47
CA ALA A 86 4.87 -38.81 -13.76
C ALA A 86 3.42 -39.19 -14.07
N SER A 87 3.16 -39.73 -15.26
CA SER A 87 1.83 -40.02 -15.81
C SER A 87 0.92 -40.78 -14.84
N PRO A 88 1.35 -41.87 -14.17
CA PRO A 88 0.52 -42.54 -13.17
C PRO A 88 0.09 -41.63 -12.00
N ALA A 89 0.99 -40.78 -11.50
CA ALA A 89 0.68 -39.86 -10.40
C ALA A 89 -0.21 -38.69 -10.86
N MET A 90 -0.07 -38.28 -12.13
CA MET A 90 -0.91 -37.25 -12.75
C MET A 90 -2.35 -37.74 -12.96
N HIS A 91 -2.55 -38.97 -13.45
CA HIS A 91 -3.88 -39.59 -13.57
C HIS A 91 -4.58 -39.73 -12.21
N GLN A 92 -3.83 -39.89 -11.12
CA GLN A 92 -4.36 -39.93 -9.76
C GLN A 92 -4.61 -38.53 -9.17
N GLY A 93 -4.33 -37.45 -9.90
CA GLY A 93 -4.47 -36.07 -9.43
C GLY A 93 -3.47 -35.66 -8.34
N LYS A 94 -2.43 -36.46 -8.10
CA LYS A 94 -1.41 -36.16 -7.06
C LYS A 94 -0.38 -35.14 -7.52
N VAL A 95 -0.20 -35.04 -8.82
CA VAL A 95 0.81 -34.18 -9.47
C VAL A 95 0.17 -33.48 -10.65
N GLN A 96 0.56 -32.23 -10.88
CA GLN A 96 0.09 -31.41 -11.99
C GLN A 96 1.28 -30.83 -12.74
N ALA A 97 1.16 -30.74 -14.06
CA ALA A 97 2.17 -30.17 -14.91
C ALA A 97 2.20 -28.64 -14.80
N ILE A 98 3.39 -28.06 -14.97
CA ILE A 98 3.59 -26.62 -15.11
C ILE A 98 4.03 -26.30 -16.52
N ALA A 99 5.05 -27.00 -17.01
CA ALA A 99 5.59 -26.77 -18.34
C ALA A 99 6.19 -28.04 -18.91
N LEU A 100 6.00 -28.23 -20.22
CA LEU A 100 6.75 -29.19 -21.02
C LEU A 100 8.02 -28.49 -21.51
N LEU A 101 9.18 -29.02 -21.14
CA LEU A 101 10.46 -28.35 -21.35
C LEU A 101 11.17 -28.88 -22.60
N ALA A 102 11.35 -30.19 -22.70
CA ALA A 102 12.07 -30.82 -23.80
C ALA A 102 11.58 -32.24 -24.06
N ASN A 103 11.74 -32.73 -25.28
CA ASN A 103 11.57 -34.15 -25.59
C ASN A 103 12.87 -34.93 -25.41
N GLU A 104 12.80 -36.01 -24.65
CA GLU A 104 13.89 -36.96 -24.43
C GLU A 104 13.69 -38.19 -25.30
N HIS A 105 14.61 -38.40 -26.22
CA HIS A 105 14.53 -39.46 -27.22
C HIS A 105 15.23 -40.71 -26.70
N VAL A 106 14.72 -41.88 -27.08
CA VAL A 106 15.37 -43.15 -26.76
C VAL A 106 16.48 -43.43 -27.78
N HIS A 107 17.68 -43.66 -27.27
CA HIS A 107 18.87 -43.99 -28.03
C HIS A 107 19.30 -45.40 -27.65
N VAL A 108 19.33 -46.30 -28.62
CA VAL A 108 19.92 -47.62 -28.46
C VAL A 108 21.28 -47.61 -29.13
N ILE A 109 22.34 -47.58 -28.33
CA ILE A 109 23.71 -47.37 -28.81
C ILE A 109 24.46 -48.69 -28.73
N THR A 110 25.14 -49.07 -29.81
CA THR A 110 26.06 -50.21 -29.84
C THR A 110 27.34 -49.82 -30.56
N ARG A 111 28.26 -50.77 -30.69
CA ARG A 111 29.44 -50.62 -31.52
C ARG A 111 29.13 -50.94 -32.98
N ASN A 112 29.69 -50.21 -33.93
CA ASN A 112 29.61 -50.41 -35.37
C ASN A 112 30.16 -51.78 -35.80
N SER A 113 31.17 -52.31 -35.09
CA SER A 113 31.68 -53.67 -35.29
C SER A 113 30.77 -54.77 -34.72
N SER A 114 29.63 -54.42 -34.14
CA SER A 114 28.64 -55.36 -33.64
C SER A 114 27.79 -55.93 -34.76
N THR A 115 27.37 -57.18 -34.64
CA THR A 115 26.40 -57.80 -35.56
C THR A 115 24.97 -57.29 -35.35
N LEU A 116 24.73 -56.47 -34.32
CA LEU A 116 23.42 -55.90 -34.01
C LEU A 116 23.03 -54.85 -35.07
N LYS A 117 21.84 -55.00 -35.64
CA LYS A 117 21.27 -54.10 -36.67
C LYS A 117 19.94 -53.48 -36.26
N SER A 118 19.26 -54.07 -35.27
CA SER A 118 18.00 -53.58 -34.73
C SER A 118 17.91 -53.81 -33.23
N THR A 119 16.94 -53.14 -32.60
CA THR A 119 16.58 -53.39 -31.20
C THR A 119 16.21 -54.84 -30.90
N ALA A 120 15.66 -55.59 -31.85
CA ALA A 120 15.32 -57.01 -31.68
C ALA A 120 16.55 -57.89 -31.42
N ASP A 121 17.73 -57.49 -31.92
CA ASP A 121 18.97 -58.24 -31.78
C ASP A 121 19.56 -58.18 -30.35
N LEU A 122 18.96 -57.37 -29.46
CA LEU A 122 19.37 -57.26 -28.06
C LEU A 122 19.06 -58.52 -27.23
N GLN A 123 18.27 -59.47 -27.77
CA GLN A 123 17.93 -60.70 -27.07
C GLN A 123 19.18 -61.44 -26.55
N GLY A 124 19.23 -61.66 -25.24
CA GLY A 124 20.32 -62.33 -24.53
C GLY A 124 21.63 -61.54 -24.41
N LYS A 125 21.69 -60.30 -24.91
CA LYS A 125 22.88 -59.43 -24.89
C LYS A 125 23.05 -58.72 -23.55
N ARG A 126 24.28 -58.26 -23.27
CA ARG A 126 24.59 -57.40 -22.10
C ARG A 126 24.27 -55.96 -22.45
N VAL A 127 23.24 -55.43 -21.80
CA VAL A 127 22.69 -54.10 -22.11
C VAL A 127 22.66 -53.26 -20.85
N ALA A 128 23.35 -52.12 -20.87
CA ALA A 128 23.17 -51.11 -19.83
C ALA A 128 21.84 -50.39 -20.04
N ILE A 129 21.00 -50.40 -19.02
CA ILE A 129 19.67 -49.76 -19.07
C ILE A 129 19.55 -48.60 -18.08
N GLY A 130 20.67 -48.07 -17.60
CA GLY A 130 20.72 -46.98 -16.64
C GLY A 130 20.64 -47.45 -15.19
N SER A 131 21.00 -46.53 -14.28
CA SER A 131 21.06 -46.80 -12.85
C SER A 131 19.68 -46.93 -12.22
N PRO A 132 19.54 -47.67 -11.11
CA PRO A 132 18.29 -47.75 -10.35
C PRO A 132 17.76 -46.37 -9.98
N GLY A 133 16.45 -46.13 -10.12
CA GLY A 133 15.84 -44.82 -9.85
C GLY A 133 15.89 -43.82 -11.01
N SER A 134 16.69 -44.08 -12.04
CA SER A 134 16.83 -43.19 -13.19
C SER A 134 15.65 -43.29 -14.16
N GLY A 135 15.43 -42.21 -14.91
CA GLY A 135 14.43 -42.19 -15.97
C GLY A 135 14.76 -43.10 -17.14
N ILE A 136 16.05 -43.16 -17.49
CA ILE A 136 16.61 -44.09 -18.48
C ILE A 136 16.17 -45.52 -18.17
N ARG A 137 16.27 -45.94 -16.91
CA ARG A 137 15.86 -47.27 -16.46
C ARG A 137 14.40 -47.55 -16.70
N TYR A 138 13.53 -46.64 -16.26
CA TYR A 138 12.09 -46.79 -16.39
C TYR A 138 11.66 -46.95 -17.86
N THR A 139 12.08 -46.01 -18.72
CA THR A 139 11.75 -46.08 -20.15
C THR A 139 12.39 -47.28 -20.84
N ALA A 140 13.62 -47.67 -20.47
CA ALA A 140 14.28 -48.85 -21.02
C ALA A 140 13.58 -50.16 -20.65
N GLU A 141 13.09 -50.29 -19.41
CA GLU A 141 12.31 -51.45 -18.97
C GLU A 141 11.01 -51.56 -19.76
N HIS A 142 10.28 -50.46 -19.95
CA HIS A 142 9.07 -50.45 -20.79
C HIS A 142 9.35 -50.81 -22.24
N LEU A 143 10.43 -50.29 -22.84
CA LEU A 143 10.86 -50.69 -24.18
C LEU A 143 11.12 -52.20 -24.27
N LEU A 144 11.91 -52.75 -23.35
CA LEU A 144 12.27 -54.17 -23.35
C LEU A 144 11.04 -55.06 -23.09
N GLN A 145 10.15 -54.65 -22.20
CA GLN A 145 8.89 -55.34 -21.90
C GLN A 145 7.96 -55.36 -23.11
N ALA A 146 7.74 -54.21 -23.76
CA ALA A 146 6.93 -54.11 -24.96
C ALA A 146 7.51 -54.92 -26.12
N ALA A 147 8.84 -54.93 -26.26
CA ALA A 147 9.55 -55.74 -27.24
C ALA A 147 9.61 -57.24 -26.89
N ARG A 148 9.21 -57.62 -25.66
CA ARG A 148 9.36 -58.97 -25.10
C ARG A 148 10.81 -59.48 -25.12
N LEU A 149 11.77 -58.58 -24.98
CA LEU A 149 13.20 -58.88 -25.02
C LEU A 149 13.74 -59.16 -23.61
N LYS A 150 14.51 -60.25 -23.48
CA LYS A 150 15.25 -60.57 -22.24
C LYS A 150 16.73 -60.28 -22.45
N VAL A 151 17.27 -59.34 -21.70
CA VAL A 151 18.69 -58.92 -21.76
C VAL A 151 19.41 -59.25 -20.44
N LYS A 152 20.74 -59.35 -20.50
CA LYS A 152 21.59 -59.35 -19.30
C LYS A 152 21.78 -57.91 -18.87
N VAL A 153 21.00 -57.50 -17.89
CA VAL A 153 20.93 -56.12 -17.40
C VAL A 153 22.23 -55.69 -16.75
N ASP A 154 22.74 -54.53 -17.17
CA ASP A 154 23.79 -53.78 -16.49
C ASP A 154 23.22 -52.45 -15.96
N ASN A 155 23.59 -52.08 -14.73
CA ASN A 155 23.04 -50.94 -13.99
C ASN A 155 23.98 -49.71 -14.01
N ALA A 156 25.00 -49.73 -14.86
CA ALA A 156 25.95 -48.65 -15.00
C ALA A 156 25.26 -47.30 -15.27
N SER A 157 25.80 -46.25 -14.67
CA SER A 157 25.44 -44.87 -15.04
C SER A 157 25.80 -44.60 -16.51
N PHE A 158 25.28 -43.53 -17.10
CA PHE A 158 25.56 -43.18 -18.50
C PHE A 158 27.07 -43.20 -18.83
N ASP A 159 27.89 -42.60 -17.98
CA ASP A 159 29.34 -42.50 -18.17
C ASP A 159 30.04 -43.86 -18.05
N GLN A 160 29.62 -44.66 -17.07
CA GLN A 160 30.14 -46.00 -16.87
C GLN A 160 29.74 -46.92 -18.02
N ALA A 161 28.48 -46.85 -18.46
CA ALA A 161 27.93 -47.66 -19.55
C ALA A 161 28.64 -47.37 -20.86
N LEU A 162 28.89 -46.10 -21.15
CA LEU A 162 29.62 -45.70 -22.35
C LEU A 162 31.05 -46.23 -22.34
N LYS A 163 31.78 -46.06 -21.22
CA LYS A 163 33.12 -46.62 -21.07
C LYS A 163 33.13 -48.14 -21.24
N GLN A 164 32.19 -48.84 -20.59
CA GLN A 164 32.06 -50.29 -20.71
C GLN A 164 31.70 -50.75 -22.13
N LEU A 165 30.89 -49.97 -22.87
CA LEU A 165 30.56 -50.24 -24.26
C LEU A 165 31.80 -50.13 -25.15
N ILE A 166 32.59 -49.07 -24.98
CA ILE A 166 33.86 -48.85 -25.69
C ILE A 166 34.86 -49.98 -25.36
N ASP A 167 34.98 -50.35 -24.08
CA ASP A 167 35.83 -51.44 -23.57
C ASP A 167 35.32 -52.85 -23.95
N ARG A 168 34.23 -52.96 -24.73
CA ARG A 168 33.59 -54.22 -25.16
C ARG A 168 33.06 -55.11 -24.01
N LYS A 169 32.86 -54.52 -22.84
CA LYS A 169 32.23 -55.16 -21.68
C LYS A 169 30.69 -55.19 -21.81
N LEU A 170 30.14 -54.28 -22.60
CA LEU A 170 28.73 -54.28 -22.99
C LEU A 170 28.55 -54.50 -24.49
N ASP A 171 27.39 -55.03 -24.85
CA ASP A 171 27.00 -55.23 -26.23
C ASP A 171 26.19 -54.03 -26.75
N ALA A 172 25.38 -53.41 -25.88
CA ALA A 172 24.67 -52.16 -26.15
C ALA A 172 24.41 -51.36 -24.86
N MET A 173 23.98 -50.11 -25.00
CA MET A 173 23.42 -49.30 -23.93
C MET A 173 22.16 -48.59 -24.41
N ILE A 174 21.20 -48.40 -23.52
CA ILE A 174 20.03 -47.57 -23.73
C ILE A 174 20.26 -46.24 -23.01
N TYR A 175 20.01 -45.14 -23.70
CA TYR A 175 20.07 -43.79 -23.17
C TYR A 175 18.80 -43.03 -23.53
N VAL A 176 18.28 -42.24 -22.60
CA VAL A 176 17.10 -41.40 -22.80
C VAL A 176 17.50 -39.98 -22.49
N GLY A 177 17.30 -39.07 -23.44
CA GLY A 177 17.67 -37.67 -23.26
C GLY A 177 17.44 -36.81 -24.50
N SER A 178 17.54 -35.49 -24.32
CA SER A 178 17.38 -34.53 -25.42
C SER A 178 18.53 -34.61 -26.42
N MET A 179 18.19 -34.62 -27.70
CA MET A 179 19.13 -34.66 -28.83
C MET A 179 20.07 -33.46 -28.86
N GLY A 180 19.54 -32.26 -28.57
CA GLY A 180 20.29 -30.99 -28.60
C GLY A 180 21.12 -30.72 -27.35
N ALA A 181 20.77 -31.34 -26.21
CA ALA A 181 21.38 -31.05 -24.91
C ALA A 181 22.61 -31.93 -24.59
N SER A 182 22.74 -33.11 -25.20
CA SER A 182 23.85 -34.01 -24.87
C SER A 182 25.12 -33.68 -25.66
N LYS A 183 25.76 -32.56 -25.31
CA LYS A 183 27.14 -32.22 -25.77
C LYS A 183 28.10 -33.40 -25.57
N LYS A 184 27.91 -34.13 -24.46
CA LYS A 184 28.69 -35.32 -24.13
C LYS A 184 28.47 -36.45 -25.14
N LEU A 185 27.22 -36.86 -25.38
CA LEU A 185 26.95 -37.92 -26.36
C LEU A 185 27.48 -37.55 -27.77
N ARG A 186 27.37 -36.27 -28.15
CA ARG A 186 27.98 -35.76 -29.39
C ARG A 186 29.50 -35.95 -29.41
N GLN A 187 30.19 -35.52 -28.37
CA GLN A 187 31.65 -35.67 -28.26
C GLN A 187 32.08 -37.13 -28.36
N GLU A 188 31.32 -38.03 -27.75
CA GLU A 188 31.65 -39.45 -27.72
C GLU A 188 31.44 -40.12 -29.09
N PHE A 189 30.39 -39.76 -29.83
CA PHE A 189 30.24 -40.19 -31.23
C PHE A 189 31.36 -39.66 -32.14
N LEU A 190 31.90 -38.47 -31.85
CA LEU A 190 33.03 -37.90 -32.59
C LEU A 190 34.37 -38.54 -32.22
N SER A 191 34.58 -38.86 -30.94
CA SER A 191 35.81 -39.51 -30.44
C SER A 191 35.88 -40.99 -30.80
N TYR A 192 34.73 -41.66 -30.91
CA TYR A 192 34.63 -43.08 -31.15
C TYR A 192 33.80 -43.36 -32.40
N SER A 193 34.46 -43.36 -33.57
CA SER A 193 33.85 -43.66 -34.89
C SER A 193 33.24 -45.06 -34.99
N ASN A 194 33.47 -45.91 -33.98
CA ASN A 194 32.91 -47.24 -33.87
C ASN A 194 31.60 -47.27 -33.06
N LEU A 195 30.94 -46.17 -32.75
CA LEU A 195 29.60 -46.16 -32.15
C LEU A 195 28.53 -46.04 -33.24
N GLN A 196 27.39 -46.70 -33.06
CA GLN A 196 26.23 -46.63 -33.94
C GLN A 196 24.91 -46.65 -33.16
N LEU A 197 23.86 -46.08 -33.75
CA LEU A 197 22.50 -46.11 -33.23
C LEU A 197 21.70 -47.25 -33.89
N LEU A 198 20.99 -48.03 -33.09
CA LEU A 198 20.06 -49.05 -33.57
C LEU A 198 18.65 -48.45 -33.67
N PRO A 199 17.94 -48.66 -34.80
CA PRO A 199 16.56 -48.23 -34.94
C PRO A 199 15.62 -49.06 -34.05
N ILE A 200 14.59 -48.40 -33.53
CA ILE A 200 13.45 -49.05 -32.89
C ILE A 200 12.42 -49.35 -33.98
N GLN A 201 11.89 -50.57 -34.01
CA GLN A 201 10.93 -50.95 -35.06
C GLN A 201 9.69 -50.03 -35.00
N PRO A 202 9.21 -49.47 -36.13
CA PRO A 202 8.05 -48.59 -36.14
C PRO A 202 6.78 -49.22 -35.54
N SER A 203 6.59 -50.53 -35.69
CA SER A 203 5.48 -51.27 -35.06
C SER A 203 5.54 -51.23 -33.53
N LEU A 204 6.73 -51.33 -32.95
CA LEU A 204 6.96 -51.25 -31.50
C LEU A 204 6.77 -49.83 -30.99
N VAL A 205 7.26 -48.83 -31.74
CA VAL A 205 7.01 -47.42 -31.45
C VAL A 205 5.50 -47.14 -31.43
N ASN A 206 4.77 -47.55 -32.47
CA ASN A 206 3.32 -47.39 -32.55
C ASN A 206 2.58 -48.11 -31.42
N TYR A 207 3.03 -49.31 -31.04
CA TYR A 207 2.44 -50.03 -29.91
C TYR A 207 2.60 -49.23 -28.60
N LEU A 208 3.81 -48.75 -28.30
CA LEU A 208 4.07 -47.97 -27.09
C LEU A 208 3.25 -46.68 -27.05
N THR A 209 3.14 -45.96 -28.17
CA THR A 209 2.38 -44.70 -28.24
C THR A 209 0.86 -44.91 -28.18
N ILE A 210 0.34 -46.05 -28.65
CA ILE A 210 -1.07 -46.41 -28.50
C ILE A 210 -1.39 -46.83 -27.06
N MET A 211 -0.50 -47.59 -26.42
CA MET A 211 -0.71 -48.08 -25.06
C MET A 211 -0.53 -47.00 -24.00
N GLU A 212 0.37 -46.04 -24.24
CA GLU A 212 0.65 -44.94 -23.31
C GLU A 212 0.72 -43.58 -24.03
N PRO A 213 -0.41 -43.09 -24.61
CA PRO A 213 -0.43 -41.91 -25.49
C PRO A 213 -0.09 -40.60 -24.76
N GLY A 214 -0.23 -40.57 -23.43
CA GLY A 214 0.17 -39.43 -22.60
C GLY A 214 1.61 -39.49 -22.10
N SER A 215 2.39 -40.49 -22.49
CA SER A 215 3.73 -40.75 -21.97
C SER A 215 4.76 -40.86 -23.08
N TYR A 216 4.38 -41.45 -24.22
CA TYR A 216 5.26 -41.63 -25.36
C TYR A 216 4.74 -40.99 -26.63
N GLN A 217 5.65 -40.46 -27.43
CA GLN A 217 5.38 -39.88 -28.75
C GLN A 217 6.28 -40.53 -29.81
N VAL A 218 5.75 -40.64 -31.04
CA VAL A 218 6.54 -41.08 -32.20
C VAL A 218 7.62 -40.05 -32.46
N ALA A 219 8.86 -40.49 -32.64
CA ALA A 219 9.99 -39.60 -32.88
C ALA A 219 11.00 -40.23 -33.84
N GLU A 220 11.93 -39.41 -34.30
CA GLU A 220 13.10 -39.88 -35.04
C GLU A 220 14.33 -39.08 -34.60
N ILE A 221 15.50 -39.68 -34.77
CA ILE A 221 16.77 -38.98 -34.65
C ILE A 221 17.20 -38.60 -36.07
N PRO A 222 17.14 -37.32 -36.49
CA PRO A 222 17.46 -36.95 -37.87
C PRO A 222 18.92 -37.23 -38.22
N THR A 223 19.16 -37.36 -39.53
CA THR A 223 20.52 -37.46 -40.07
C THR A 223 21.38 -36.27 -39.62
N GLY A 224 22.64 -36.55 -39.30
CA GLY A 224 23.61 -35.52 -38.95
C GLY A 224 23.46 -34.86 -37.57
N THR A 225 22.56 -35.37 -36.70
CA THR A 225 22.32 -34.86 -35.34
C THR A 225 23.60 -34.62 -34.52
N TYR A 226 24.55 -35.57 -34.56
CA TYR A 226 25.78 -35.52 -33.75
C TYR A 226 27.00 -35.05 -34.53
N SER A 227 26.96 -35.15 -35.85
CA SER A 227 28.00 -34.66 -36.75
C SER A 227 27.40 -34.47 -38.12
N VAL A 228 27.64 -33.34 -38.77
CA VAL A 228 27.14 -33.08 -40.12
C VAL A 228 28.06 -33.72 -41.18
N ARG A 229 29.37 -33.81 -40.90
CA ARG A 229 30.37 -34.40 -41.80
C ARG A 229 31.48 -35.13 -41.02
N PRO A 230 31.58 -36.47 -41.10
CA PRO A 230 30.60 -37.38 -41.69
C PRO A 230 29.26 -37.30 -40.92
N ALA A 231 28.14 -37.56 -41.61
CA ALA A 231 26.81 -37.50 -41.00
C ALA A 231 26.62 -38.59 -39.93
N ILE A 232 26.28 -38.21 -38.70
CA ILE A 232 25.99 -39.13 -37.59
C ILE A 232 24.63 -38.77 -36.96
N PRO A 233 23.63 -39.67 -37.00
CA PRO A 233 23.58 -40.87 -37.82
C PRO A 233 23.59 -40.51 -39.33
N PRO A 234 23.95 -41.45 -40.23
CA PRO A 234 23.98 -41.19 -41.68
C PRO A 234 22.59 -41.07 -42.30
N GLN A 235 21.57 -41.64 -41.64
CA GLN A 235 20.16 -41.60 -42.05
C GLN A 235 19.29 -41.36 -40.81
N PRO A 236 18.04 -40.89 -40.97
CA PRO A 236 17.09 -40.79 -39.87
C PRO A 236 16.90 -42.14 -39.17
N ILE A 237 16.90 -42.14 -37.83
CA ILE A 237 16.72 -43.34 -37.01
C ILE A 237 15.36 -43.28 -36.31
N PRO A 238 14.40 -44.16 -36.67
CA PRO A 238 13.11 -44.23 -35.98
C PRO A 238 13.27 -44.58 -34.50
N THR A 239 12.56 -43.85 -33.65
CA THR A 239 12.54 -44.04 -32.19
C THR A 239 11.23 -43.53 -31.58
N PHE A 240 11.17 -43.40 -30.26
CA PHE A 240 10.11 -42.69 -29.56
C PHE A 240 10.74 -41.76 -28.52
N SER A 241 9.94 -40.83 -28.01
CA SER A 241 10.36 -39.89 -26.98
C SER A 241 9.37 -39.83 -25.82
N THR A 242 9.86 -39.41 -24.66
CA THR A 242 9.09 -38.98 -23.49
C THR A 242 9.45 -37.54 -23.19
N ALA A 243 8.52 -36.75 -22.64
CA ALA A 243 8.78 -35.36 -22.35
C ALA A 243 9.43 -35.17 -20.98
N THR A 244 10.40 -34.27 -20.87
CA THR A 244 10.78 -33.66 -19.58
C THR A 244 9.75 -32.62 -19.21
N VAL A 245 9.12 -32.80 -18.06
CA VAL A 245 8.09 -31.91 -17.53
C VAL A 245 8.52 -31.33 -16.19
N LEU A 246 8.24 -30.05 -16.01
CA LEU A 246 8.25 -29.40 -14.70
C LEU A 246 6.88 -29.64 -14.06
N VAL A 247 6.85 -30.20 -12.86
CA VAL A 247 5.62 -30.59 -12.18
C VAL A 247 5.58 -30.10 -10.73
N THR A 248 4.37 -30.04 -10.16
CA THR A 248 4.14 -29.68 -8.76
C THR A 248 2.96 -30.46 -8.16
N ARG A 249 2.73 -30.30 -6.85
CA ARG A 249 1.51 -30.79 -6.18
C ARG A 249 0.38 -29.76 -6.30
N PRO A 250 -0.90 -30.18 -6.34
CA PRO A 250 -2.04 -29.25 -6.35
C PRO A 250 -2.07 -28.26 -5.17
N GLY A 251 -1.49 -28.62 -4.03
CA GLY A 251 -1.50 -27.79 -2.81
C GLY A 251 -0.36 -26.76 -2.72
N VAL A 252 0.53 -26.66 -3.71
CA VAL A 252 1.60 -25.64 -3.68
C VAL A 252 1.00 -24.26 -3.89
N SER A 253 1.56 -23.25 -3.21
CA SER A 253 1.08 -21.86 -3.28
C SER A 253 0.95 -21.39 -4.72
N ARG A 254 -0.26 -20.91 -5.06
CA ARG A 254 -0.59 -20.33 -6.37
C ARG A 254 0.47 -19.34 -6.85
N GLN A 255 0.90 -18.44 -5.97
CA GLN A 255 1.89 -17.41 -6.29
C GLN A 255 3.25 -18.02 -6.66
N LYS A 256 3.71 -19.08 -5.97
CA LYS A 256 4.97 -19.76 -6.31
C LYS A 256 4.88 -20.37 -7.71
N VAL A 257 3.76 -21.04 -8.02
CA VAL A 257 3.54 -21.68 -9.32
C VAL A 257 3.46 -20.63 -10.43
N GLU A 258 2.68 -19.57 -10.26
CA GLU A 258 2.56 -18.48 -11.24
C GLU A 258 3.91 -17.84 -11.55
N LEU A 259 4.65 -17.46 -10.50
CA LEU A 259 5.95 -16.82 -10.65
C LEU A 259 6.96 -17.73 -11.37
N LEU A 260 7.09 -18.99 -10.95
CA LEU A 260 8.02 -19.92 -11.60
C LEU A 260 7.62 -20.22 -13.06
N THR A 261 6.32 -20.33 -13.34
CA THR A 261 5.82 -20.48 -14.71
C THR A 261 6.22 -19.29 -15.57
N TRP A 262 6.05 -18.07 -15.04
CA TRP A 262 6.45 -16.85 -15.75
C TRP A 262 7.95 -16.77 -15.98
N ALA A 263 8.77 -17.18 -15.00
CA ALA A 263 10.22 -17.23 -15.16
C ALA A 263 10.64 -18.12 -16.33
N VAL A 264 10.00 -19.28 -16.47
CA VAL A 264 10.22 -20.22 -17.59
C VAL A 264 9.81 -19.57 -18.93
N LEU A 265 8.61 -18.99 -19.00
CA LEU A 265 8.08 -18.45 -20.27
C LEU A 265 8.83 -17.19 -20.74
N SER A 266 9.08 -16.25 -19.82
CA SER A 266 9.76 -14.98 -20.11
C SER A 266 11.21 -15.16 -20.57
N THR A 267 11.85 -16.28 -20.19
CA THR A 267 13.25 -16.58 -20.53
C THR A 267 13.41 -17.72 -21.55
N SER A 268 12.31 -18.28 -22.05
CA SER A 268 12.27 -19.40 -23.00
C SER A 268 13.22 -19.24 -24.20
N ARG A 269 13.25 -18.04 -24.81
CA ARG A 269 14.15 -17.72 -25.93
C ARG A 269 15.64 -17.74 -25.53
N ARG A 270 15.97 -17.27 -24.33
CA ARG A 270 17.35 -17.20 -23.83
C ARG A 270 17.90 -18.60 -23.58
N TYR A 271 17.06 -19.48 -23.05
CA TYR A 271 17.41 -20.86 -22.71
C TYR A 271 16.79 -21.88 -23.68
N ALA A 272 16.66 -21.47 -24.96
CA ALA A 272 16.14 -22.24 -26.08
C ALA A 272 16.70 -23.67 -26.19
N GLN A 273 17.98 -23.86 -25.84
CA GLN A 273 18.63 -25.16 -25.86
C GLN A 273 18.05 -26.13 -24.81
N PHE A 274 17.57 -25.61 -23.69
CA PHE A 274 16.99 -26.38 -22.58
C PHE A 274 15.47 -26.49 -22.68
N TYR A 275 14.82 -25.50 -23.31
CA TYR A 275 13.36 -25.46 -23.49
C TYR A 275 12.92 -25.39 -24.96
N PRO A 276 13.41 -26.27 -25.86
CA PRO A 276 13.14 -26.15 -27.29
C PRO A 276 11.64 -26.16 -27.62
N GLU A 277 10.84 -26.87 -26.83
CA GLU A 277 9.40 -26.97 -27.04
C GLU A 277 8.67 -25.64 -26.77
N LEU A 278 9.23 -24.78 -25.91
CA LEU A 278 8.68 -23.45 -25.62
C LEU A 278 8.93 -22.42 -26.74
N LEU A 279 9.78 -22.73 -27.72
CA LEU A 279 10.08 -21.84 -28.85
C LEU A 279 9.04 -21.94 -29.96
N THR A 280 8.34 -23.08 -30.04
CA THR A 280 7.22 -23.25 -30.96
C THR A 280 6.06 -22.41 -30.41
N GLY A 281 5.89 -21.22 -30.98
CA GLY A 281 5.30 -20.02 -30.37
C GLY A 281 3.81 -20.04 -30.00
N ASP A 282 3.26 -21.18 -29.60
CA ASP A 282 1.93 -21.23 -29.03
C ASP A 282 1.98 -21.94 -27.69
N ALA A 283 2.11 -21.16 -26.63
CA ALA A 283 2.14 -21.64 -25.27
C ALA A 283 0.81 -22.35 -24.90
N ARG A 284 -0.30 -22.06 -25.61
CA ARG A 284 -1.55 -22.83 -25.54
C ARG A 284 -1.45 -24.17 -26.26
N SER A 285 -0.69 -24.26 -27.36
CA SER A 285 -0.42 -25.55 -28.00
C SER A 285 0.32 -26.51 -27.07
N LEU A 286 1.11 -26.04 -26.10
CA LEU A 286 1.73 -26.91 -25.09
C LEU A 286 0.70 -27.52 -24.13
N LEU A 287 -0.43 -26.84 -23.85
CA LEU A 287 -1.58 -27.42 -23.15
C LEU A 287 -2.23 -28.53 -23.99
N GLN A 288 -2.19 -28.38 -25.31
CA GLN A 288 -2.81 -29.30 -26.27
C GLN A 288 -1.89 -30.47 -26.66
N LYS A 289 -0.55 -30.30 -26.60
CA LYS A 289 0.49 -31.28 -26.96
C LYS A 289 0.68 -32.40 -25.91
N GLY A 290 -0.40 -32.84 -25.26
CA GLY A 290 -0.36 -34.02 -24.39
C GLY A 290 -0.07 -33.77 -22.92
N LEU A 291 -0.16 -32.52 -22.42
CA LEU A 291 -0.19 -32.26 -20.98
C LEU A 291 -1.58 -32.57 -20.43
N PHE A 292 -1.77 -33.80 -19.94
CA PHE A 292 -2.87 -34.11 -19.05
C PHE A 292 -2.63 -33.37 -17.71
N TYR A 293 -3.65 -32.72 -17.13
CA TYR A 293 -3.59 -32.11 -15.78
C TYR A 293 -2.57 -30.99 -15.56
N ILE A 294 -2.65 -29.89 -16.33
CA ILE A 294 -1.91 -28.66 -15.99
C ILE A 294 -2.41 -28.06 -14.66
N HIS A 295 -1.49 -27.48 -13.89
CA HIS A 295 -1.82 -26.73 -12.68
C HIS A 295 -2.59 -25.43 -13.05
N PRO A 296 -3.74 -25.12 -12.42
CA PRO A 296 -4.56 -23.94 -12.78
C PRO A 296 -3.81 -22.61 -12.72
N ALA A 297 -2.91 -22.48 -11.75
CA ALA A 297 -2.03 -21.31 -11.61
C ALA A 297 -1.04 -21.17 -12.78
N ALA A 298 -0.50 -22.27 -13.31
CA ALA A 298 0.35 -22.23 -14.49
C ALA A 298 -0.47 -21.84 -15.74
N GLN A 299 -1.65 -22.46 -15.90
CA GLN A 299 -2.58 -22.13 -16.98
C GLN A 299 -2.93 -20.63 -17.01
N ALA A 300 -3.18 -20.02 -15.84
CA ALA A 300 -3.45 -18.59 -15.76
C ALA A 300 -2.31 -17.73 -16.33
N VAL A 301 -1.04 -18.12 -16.13
CA VAL A 301 0.12 -17.41 -16.71
C VAL A 301 0.19 -17.60 -18.22
N TYR A 302 -0.09 -18.80 -18.72
CA TYR A 302 -0.18 -19.06 -20.16
C TYR A 302 -1.25 -18.21 -20.85
N GLU A 303 -2.38 -17.96 -20.17
CA GLU A 303 -3.50 -17.19 -20.72
C GLU A 303 -3.35 -15.68 -20.54
N GLN A 304 -2.81 -15.24 -19.41
CA GLN A 304 -2.86 -13.84 -18.97
C GLN A 304 -1.49 -13.17 -18.94
N GLY A 305 -0.39 -13.90 -19.07
CA GLY A 305 0.97 -13.38 -19.03
C GLY A 305 1.49 -13.15 -17.60
N ASP A 306 2.25 -12.07 -17.40
CA ASP A 306 2.96 -11.80 -16.15
C ASP A 306 1.98 -11.74 -14.96
N PRO A 307 2.15 -12.58 -13.92
CA PRO A 307 1.27 -12.56 -12.75
C PRO A 307 1.43 -11.30 -11.88
N ARG A 308 2.55 -10.57 -12.01
CA ARG A 308 2.80 -9.33 -11.24
C ARG A 308 1.90 -8.18 -11.72
N ASP A 309 1.53 -8.20 -12.99
CA ASP A 309 0.63 -7.22 -13.59
C ASP A 309 -0.85 -7.55 -13.34
N ALA A 310 -1.15 -8.63 -12.59
CA ALA A 310 -2.53 -9.04 -12.33
C ALA A 310 -3.36 -7.93 -11.64
N TRP A 311 -2.75 -7.17 -10.72
CA TRP A 311 -3.43 -6.03 -10.08
C TRP A 311 -3.67 -4.88 -11.06
N LEU A 312 -2.72 -4.59 -11.95
CA LEU A 312 -2.88 -3.58 -13.00
C LEU A 312 -4.01 -3.98 -13.96
N ARG A 313 -4.03 -5.22 -14.42
CA ARG A 313 -5.13 -5.76 -15.26
C ARG A 313 -6.47 -5.71 -14.53
N TYR A 314 -6.50 -6.06 -13.25
CA TYR A 314 -7.71 -5.97 -12.44
C TYR A 314 -8.21 -4.53 -12.30
N TRP A 315 -7.30 -3.59 -12.07
CA TRP A 315 -7.58 -2.15 -12.00
C TRP A 315 -8.12 -1.63 -13.33
N GLU A 316 -7.42 -1.91 -14.44
CA GLU A 316 -7.79 -1.47 -15.80
C GLU A 316 -9.16 -2.01 -16.24
N ASN A 317 -9.50 -3.24 -15.85
CA ASN A 317 -10.76 -3.88 -16.22
C ASN A 317 -11.92 -3.59 -15.25
N ASN A 318 -11.70 -2.97 -14.08
CA ASN A 318 -12.76 -2.64 -13.13
C ASN A 318 -13.08 -1.14 -13.11
N ASN A 319 -14.01 -0.74 -13.99
CA ASN A 319 -14.55 0.63 -14.01
C ASN A 319 -15.18 1.03 -12.67
N ASP A 320 -15.80 0.09 -11.96
CA ASP A 320 -16.44 0.36 -10.67
C ASP A 320 -15.40 0.70 -9.59
N LEU A 321 -14.28 -0.04 -9.55
CA LEU A 321 -13.18 0.22 -8.62
C LEU A 321 -12.54 1.59 -8.89
N GLN A 322 -12.26 1.89 -10.17
CA GLN A 322 -11.73 3.19 -10.58
C GLN A 322 -12.66 4.33 -10.17
N SER A 323 -13.97 4.16 -10.41
CA SER A 323 -15.01 5.14 -10.03
C SER A 323 -15.07 5.33 -8.52
N GLY A 324 -15.04 4.24 -7.75
CA GLY A 324 -15.04 4.26 -6.28
C GLY A 324 -13.84 5.02 -5.72
N VAL A 325 -12.63 4.77 -6.22
CA VAL A 325 -11.43 5.50 -5.81
C VAL A 325 -11.52 6.98 -6.20
N PHE A 326 -12.01 7.29 -7.40
CA PHE A 326 -12.19 8.68 -7.83
C PHE A 326 -13.18 9.43 -6.92
N ILE A 327 -14.32 8.83 -6.58
CA ILE A 327 -15.31 9.41 -5.66
C ILE A 327 -14.70 9.66 -4.28
N LEU A 328 -13.92 8.70 -3.75
CA LEU A 328 -13.25 8.85 -2.46
C LEU A 328 -12.23 10.00 -2.46
N LEU A 329 -11.43 10.11 -3.53
CA LEU A 329 -10.46 11.19 -3.67
C LEU A 329 -11.15 12.56 -3.87
N ALA A 330 -12.21 12.61 -4.68
CA ALA A 330 -12.98 13.83 -4.92
C ALA A 330 -13.69 14.33 -3.67
N SER A 331 -14.38 13.45 -2.94
CA SER A 331 -15.07 13.79 -1.69
C SER A 331 -14.09 14.24 -0.59
N SER A 332 -12.94 13.58 -0.48
CA SER A 332 -11.86 13.99 0.43
C SER A 332 -11.28 15.36 0.05
N GLY A 333 -11.06 15.61 -1.25
CA GLY A 333 -10.60 16.89 -1.76
C GLY A 333 -11.57 18.04 -1.48
N ILE A 334 -12.87 17.81 -1.71
CA ILE A 334 -13.93 18.76 -1.36
C ILE A 334 -13.95 19.02 0.14
N GLY A 335 -13.88 17.96 0.96
CA GLY A 335 -13.86 18.08 2.42
C GLY A 335 -12.68 18.91 2.94
N LEU A 336 -11.47 18.66 2.43
CA LEU A 336 -10.27 19.45 2.75
C LEU A 336 -10.40 20.90 2.27
N GLY A 337 -10.98 21.12 1.08
CA GLY A 337 -11.27 22.44 0.54
C GLY A 337 -12.23 23.24 1.42
N VAL A 338 -13.36 22.64 1.82
CA VAL A 338 -14.34 23.23 2.74
C VAL A 338 -13.69 23.53 4.09
N GLN A 339 -12.87 22.61 4.61
CA GLN A 339 -12.17 22.82 5.88
C GLN A 339 -11.18 23.99 5.80
N LYS A 340 -10.40 24.09 4.71
CA LYS A 340 -9.48 25.22 4.47
C LYS A 340 -10.24 26.53 4.34
N TRP A 341 -11.34 26.55 3.57
CA TRP A 341 -12.19 27.72 3.42
C TRP A 341 -12.78 28.18 4.76
N ARG A 342 -13.29 27.26 5.59
CA ARG A 342 -13.79 27.57 6.94
C ARG A 342 -12.71 28.18 7.83
N ARG A 343 -11.48 27.66 7.79
CA ARG A 343 -10.34 28.19 8.56
C ARG A 343 -9.98 29.61 8.13
N GLU A 344 -9.87 29.86 6.83
CA GLU A 344 -9.54 31.20 6.31
C GLU A 344 -10.64 32.22 6.62
N ARG A 345 -11.92 31.83 6.47
CA ARG A 345 -13.06 32.68 6.83
C ARG A 345 -13.05 33.01 8.33
N SER A 346 -12.76 32.03 9.18
CA SER A 346 -12.66 32.23 10.63
C SER A 346 -11.53 33.19 11.01
N LYS A 347 -10.34 33.03 10.40
CA LYS A 347 -9.21 33.95 10.59
C LYS A 347 -9.57 35.38 10.19
N LYS A 348 -10.20 35.56 9.03
CA LYS A 348 -10.66 36.88 8.56
C LYS A 348 -11.64 37.51 9.54
N LEU A 349 -12.64 36.75 10.00
CA LEU A 349 -13.62 37.24 10.97
C LEU A 349 -12.94 37.71 12.26
N VAL A 350 -12.11 36.87 12.88
CA VAL A 350 -11.37 37.23 14.11
C VAL A 350 -10.47 38.45 13.90
N GLY A 351 -9.83 38.56 12.73
CA GLY A 351 -9.02 39.72 12.36
C GLY A 351 -9.83 41.01 12.26
N THR A 352 -10.97 40.98 11.56
CA THR A 352 -11.88 42.13 11.43
C THR A 352 -12.45 42.54 12.79
N THR A 353 -12.87 41.58 13.63
CA THR A 353 -13.35 41.86 14.99
C THR A 353 -12.25 42.49 15.83
N SER A 354 -11.01 41.98 15.77
CA SER A 354 -9.88 42.56 16.50
C SER A 354 -9.59 44.00 16.04
N LYS A 355 -9.71 44.29 14.74
CA LYS A 355 -9.55 45.64 14.21
C LYS A 355 -10.63 46.60 14.73
N ARG A 356 -11.90 46.19 14.72
CA ARG A 356 -13.01 46.98 15.29
C ARG A 356 -12.85 47.23 16.78
N ILE A 357 -12.40 46.23 17.54
CA ILE A 357 -12.09 46.40 18.97
C ILE A 357 -10.98 47.46 19.14
N ASN A 358 -9.92 47.42 18.33
CA ASN A 358 -8.86 48.43 18.39
C ASN A 358 -9.36 49.83 18.01
N GLU A 359 -10.23 49.97 17.01
CA GLU A 359 -10.87 51.25 16.65
C GLU A 359 -11.71 51.79 17.83
N LEU A 360 -12.43 50.91 18.55
CA LEU A 360 -13.15 51.30 19.76
C LEU A 360 -12.20 51.64 20.93
N MET A 361 -11.01 51.02 20.98
CA MET A 361 -9.98 51.37 21.97
C MET A 361 -9.45 52.80 21.76
N GLU A 362 -9.32 53.26 20.52
CA GLU A 362 -8.85 54.63 20.24
C GLU A 362 -9.83 55.70 20.75
N LEU A 363 -11.11 55.38 20.89
CA LEU A 363 -12.16 56.29 21.39
C LEU A 363 -12.25 56.36 22.93
N LEU A 364 -11.53 55.50 23.65
CA LEU A 364 -11.56 55.42 25.12
C LEU A 364 -11.22 56.74 25.85
N PRO A 365 -10.24 57.55 25.41
CA PRO A 365 -9.85 58.76 26.14
C PRO A 365 -10.93 59.85 26.14
N ASP A 366 -11.69 59.96 25.05
CA ASP A 366 -12.61 61.08 24.83
C ASP A 366 -14.09 60.71 25.06
N ASN A 367 -14.48 59.45 24.85
CA ASN A 367 -15.89 59.03 24.99
C ASN A 367 -16.07 57.54 25.33
N ALA A 368 -15.72 57.18 26.57
CA ALA A 368 -15.78 55.80 27.06
C ALA A 368 -17.20 55.18 27.09
N GLN A 369 -18.27 55.99 27.23
CA GLN A 369 -19.66 55.47 27.14
C GLN A 369 -20.01 55.04 25.72
N GLN A 370 -19.55 55.76 24.70
CA GLN A 370 -19.75 55.39 23.30
C GLN A 370 -18.98 54.12 22.94
N ALA A 371 -17.77 53.94 23.46
CA ALA A 371 -16.98 52.71 23.29
C ALA A 371 -17.68 51.49 23.91
N LEU A 372 -18.30 51.63 25.09
CA LEU A 372 -19.10 50.57 25.74
C LEU A 372 -20.35 50.19 24.94
N LYS A 373 -21.03 51.16 24.34
CA LYS A 373 -22.18 50.86 23.47
C LYS A 373 -21.74 50.14 22.19
N GLY A 374 -20.65 50.57 21.58
CA GLY A 374 -20.10 49.95 20.37
C GLY A 374 -19.66 48.50 20.57
N ILE A 375 -19.09 48.16 21.74
CA ILE A 375 -18.72 46.76 22.03
C ILE A 375 -19.95 45.87 22.29
N GLU A 376 -21.00 46.40 22.92
CA GLU A 376 -22.23 45.63 23.15
C GLU A 376 -22.97 45.38 21.83
N GLU A 377 -23.00 46.35 20.92
CA GLU A 377 -23.51 46.17 19.55
C GLU A 377 -22.71 45.10 18.79
N LEU A 378 -21.37 45.12 18.88
CA LEU A 378 -20.50 44.12 18.27
C LEU A 378 -20.73 42.71 18.85
N LYS A 379 -20.97 42.62 20.16
CA LYS A 379 -21.29 41.37 20.87
C LYS A 379 -22.62 40.80 20.40
N GLN A 380 -23.64 41.66 20.20
CA GLN A 380 -24.93 41.26 19.66
C GLN A 380 -24.84 40.80 18.20
N GLU A 381 -24.09 41.51 17.36
CA GLU A 381 -23.84 41.13 15.96
C GLU A 381 -23.26 39.71 15.88
N HIS A 382 -22.20 39.44 16.64
CA HIS A 382 -21.56 38.12 16.65
C HIS A 382 -22.42 37.02 17.27
N ARG A 383 -23.31 37.36 18.22
CA ARG A 383 -24.29 36.41 18.77
C ARG A 383 -25.29 35.97 17.71
N LEU A 384 -25.79 36.89 16.88
CA LEU A 384 -26.68 36.57 15.76
C LEU A 384 -25.97 35.73 14.68
N GLN A 385 -24.70 36.02 14.41
CA GLN A 385 -23.89 35.23 13.48
C GLN A 385 -23.61 33.80 14.01
N PHE A 386 -23.50 33.62 15.32
CA PHE A 386 -23.40 32.29 15.93
C PHE A 386 -24.72 31.51 15.86
N ILE A 387 -25.85 32.15 16.20
CA ILE A 387 -27.19 31.52 16.16
C ILE A 387 -27.55 31.09 14.72
N SER A 388 -27.20 31.90 13.73
CA SER A 388 -27.39 31.56 12.31
C SER A 388 -26.43 30.48 11.78
N GLY A 389 -25.52 29.98 12.61
CA GLY A 389 -24.54 28.96 12.25
C GLY A 389 -23.40 29.46 11.35
N ALA A 390 -23.27 30.78 11.17
CA ALA A 390 -22.21 31.38 10.35
C ALA A 390 -20.82 31.33 11.03
N VAL A 391 -20.78 31.11 12.35
CA VAL A 391 -19.56 31.08 13.18
C VAL A 391 -19.53 29.80 14.01
N SER A 392 -18.37 29.17 14.15
CA SER A 392 -18.21 27.99 15.01
C SER A 392 -18.17 28.38 16.50
N SER A 393 -18.49 27.44 17.40
CA SER A 393 -18.43 27.67 18.85
C SER A 393 -17.06 28.14 19.31
N GLU A 394 -15.98 27.52 18.82
CA GLU A 394 -14.60 27.89 19.15
C GLU A 394 -14.27 29.34 18.74
N VAL A 395 -14.71 29.78 17.56
CA VAL A 395 -14.45 31.14 17.08
C VAL A 395 -15.32 32.14 17.85
N TYR A 396 -16.56 31.77 18.17
CA TYR A 396 -17.44 32.59 18.99
C TYR A 396 -16.89 32.79 20.40
N GLU A 397 -16.38 31.73 21.05
CA GLU A 397 -15.73 31.81 22.36
C GLU A 397 -14.49 32.72 22.33
N GLN A 398 -13.64 32.61 21.31
CA GLN A 398 -12.48 33.50 21.15
C GLN A 398 -12.90 34.96 21.01
N ILE A 399 -13.96 35.23 20.24
CA ILE A 399 -14.50 36.59 20.09
C ILE A 399 -15.05 37.09 21.44
N GLN A 400 -15.83 36.27 22.15
CA GLN A 400 -16.39 36.61 23.47
C GLN A 400 -15.30 36.96 24.49
N GLN A 401 -14.22 36.16 24.55
CA GLN A 401 -13.08 36.44 25.42
C GLN A 401 -12.44 37.80 25.11
N LYS A 402 -12.24 38.13 23.84
CA LYS A 402 -11.66 39.42 23.43
C LYS A 402 -12.56 40.60 23.75
N THR A 403 -13.86 40.48 23.48
CA THR A 403 -14.83 41.55 23.78
C THR A 403 -15.01 41.74 25.29
N GLN A 404 -14.96 40.65 26.07
CA GLN A 404 -15.05 40.70 27.51
C GLN A 404 -13.84 41.40 28.12
N LEU A 405 -12.63 41.02 27.71
CA LEU A 405 -11.40 41.66 28.15
C LEU A 405 -11.41 43.18 27.86
N PHE A 406 -11.87 43.56 26.67
CA PHE A 406 -12.01 44.98 26.33
C PHE A 406 -13.04 45.69 27.21
N THR A 407 -14.20 45.07 27.45
CA THR A 407 -15.24 45.64 28.34
C THR A 407 -14.72 45.86 29.75
N ASP A 408 -13.93 44.91 30.27
CA ASP A 408 -13.32 45.00 31.59
C ASP A 408 -12.26 46.12 31.64
N GLN A 409 -11.48 46.30 30.57
CA GLN A 409 -10.56 47.44 30.42
C GLN A 409 -11.30 48.78 30.39
N CYS A 410 -12.40 48.90 29.62
CA CYS A 410 -13.21 50.11 29.59
C CYS A 410 -13.76 50.47 30.97
N ARG A 411 -14.29 49.48 31.70
CA ARG A 411 -14.84 49.67 33.05
C ARG A 411 -13.78 50.13 34.05
N THR A 412 -12.58 49.55 33.99
CA THR A 412 -11.47 49.92 34.88
C THR A 412 -11.04 51.36 34.64
N LEU A 413 -10.89 51.77 33.38
CA LEU A 413 -10.51 53.15 33.04
C LEU A 413 -11.57 54.17 33.45
N LEU A 414 -12.85 53.83 33.27
CA LEU A 414 -13.97 54.65 33.74
C LEU A 414 -13.96 54.82 35.26
N ASP A 415 -13.70 53.74 36.00
CA ASP A 415 -13.62 53.76 37.46
C ASP A 415 -12.43 54.61 37.96
N GLU A 416 -11.27 54.52 37.29
CA GLU A 416 -10.12 55.39 37.58
C GLU A 416 -10.41 56.87 37.29
N HIS A 417 -11.06 57.18 36.17
CA HIS A 417 -11.47 58.55 35.85
C HIS A 417 -12.48 59.08 36.86
N HIS A 418 -13.45 58.25 37.26
CA HIS A 418 -14.43 58.60 38.27
C HIS A 418 -13.77 58.87 39.63
N LYS A 419 -12.87 57.99 40.09
CA LYS A 419 -12.09 58.18 41.32
C LYS A 419 -11.25 59.44 41.30
N LYS A 420 -10.58 59.74 40.18
CA LYS A 420 -9.78 60.95 40.02
C LYS A 420 -10.66 62.20 40.10
N LEU A 421 -11.80 62.19 39.43
CA LEU A 421 -12.74 63.30 39.45
C LEU A 421 -13.32 63.55 40.84
N VAL A 422 -13.70 62.49 41.57
CA VAL A 422 -14.15 62.59 42.96
C VAL A 422 -13.03 63.16 43.83
N MET A 423 -11.80 62.67 43.69
CA MET A 423 -10.64 63.18 44.44
C MET A 423 -10.37 64.67 44.14
N ASP A 424 -10.37 65.08 42.88
CA ASP A 424 -10.18 66.47 42.46
C ASP A 424 -11.27 67.37 43.06
N THR A 425 -12.51 66.85 43.16
CA THR A 425 -13.64 67.58 43.76
C THR A 425 -13.49 67.72 45.29
N LEU A 426 -13.03 66.66 45.97
CA LEU A 426 -12.74 66.70 47.41
C LEU A 426 -11.58 67.67 47.72
N LEU A 427 -10.53 67.69 46.91
CA LEU A 427 -9.44 68.64 47.07
C LEU A 427 -9.89 70.09 46.87
N LEU A 428 -10.79 70.35 45.91
CA LEU A 428 -11.39 71.68 45.72
C LEU A 428 -12.27 72.10 46.92
N LEU A 429 -13.01 71.15 47.50
CA LEU A 429 -13.79 71.34 48.72
C LEU A 429 -12.91 71.71 49.92
N ASP A 430 -11.78 71.01 50.10
CA ASP A 430 -10.81 71.30 51.16
C ASP A 430 -10.15 72.68 50.95
N ASP A 431 -9.74 73.02 49.71
CA ASP A 431 -9.19 74.35 49.37
C ASP A 431 -10.21 75.46 49.64
N TRP A 432 -11.48 75.22 49.27
CA TRP A 432 -12.58 76.14 49.55
C TRP A 432 -12.77 76.37 51.06
N GLN A 433 -12.81 75.29 51.86
CA GLN A 433 -12.94 75.40 53.32
C GLN A 433 -11.78 76.17 53.95
N ALA A 434 -10.54 75.94 53.49
CA ALA A 434 -9.37 76.67 53.97
C ALA A 434 -9.45 78.16 53.63
N LYS A 435 -9.82 78.51 52.39
CA LYS A 435 -9.94 79.90 51.91
C LYS A 435 -11.07 80.67 52.57
N LEU A 436 -12.14 79.99 53.00
CA LEU A 436 -13.27 80.62 53.70
C LEU A 436 -12.84 81.41 54.95
N GLN A 437 -11.73 81.03 55.59
CA GLN A 437 -11.21 81.69 56.79
C GLN A 437 -10.26 82.85 56.48
N THR A 438 -9.70 82.94 55.27
CA THR A 438 -8.62 83.88 54.92
C THR A 438 -8.99 84.89 53.84
N ASP A 439 -9.79 84.49 52.83
CA ASP A 439 -10.24 85.35 51.72
C ASP A 439 -11.67 84.94 51.26
N PRO A 440 -12.72 85.64 51.71
CA PRO A 440 -14.10 85.28 51.42
C PRO A 440 -14.49 85.48 49.95
N ASP A 441 -13.83 86.38 49.21
CA ASP A 441 -14.14 86.63 47.79
C ASP A 441 -13.57 85.52 46.90
N GLU A 442 -12.37 85.02 47.22
CA GLU A 442 -11.78 83.88 46.51
C GLU A 442 -12.55 82.58 46.80
N ALA A 443 -13.02 82.40 48.04
CA ALA A 443 -13.84 81.24 48.41
C ALA A 443 -15.18 81.19 47.63
N LEU A 444 -15.81 82.34 47.35
CA LEU A 444 -17.01 82.40 46.50
C LEU A 444 -16.74 81.93 45.06
N GLN A 445 -15.56 82.21 44.51
CA GLN A 445 -15.16 81.74 43.19
C GLN A 445 -14.92 80.23 43.17
N THR A 446 -14.21 79.67 44.16
CA THR A 446 -13.99 78.23 44.28
C THR A 446 -15.31 77.48 44.47
N LEU A 447 -16.27 78.03 45.23
CA LEU A 447 -17.61 77.45 45.37
C LEU A 447 -18.38 77.40 44.04
N ALA A 448 -18.27 78.46 43.23
CA ALA A 448 -18.86 78.47 41.89
C ALA A 448 -18.24 77.40 40.99
N GLN A 449 -16.94 77.15 41.11
CA GLN A 449 -16.25 76.07 40.41
C GLN A 449 -16.72 74.68 40.89
N ILE A 450 -16.85 74.45 42.19
CA ILE A 450 -17.37 73.19 42.76
C ILE A 450 -18.80 72.94 42.27
N LYS A 451 -19.68 73.94 42.33
CA LYS A 451 -21.06 73.82 41.84
C LYS A 451 -21.12 73.54 40.34
N HIS A 452 -20.22 74.14 39.56
CA HIS A 452 -20.09 73.85 38.14
C HIS A 452 -19.63 72.40 37.93
N GLN A 453 -18.65 71.93 38.69
CA GLN A 453 -18.12 70.57 38.61
C GLN A 453 -19.18 69.52 38.97
N TYR A 454 -19.95 69.69 40.05
CA TYR A 454 -21.07 68.82 40.38
C TYR A 454 -22.10 68.75 39.25
N ARG A 455 -22.42 69.90 38.64
CA ARG A 455 -23.36 69.95 37.52
C ARG A 455 -22.81 69.18 36.31
N MET A 456 -21.52 69.32 36.01
CA MET A 456 -20.88 68.59 34.92
C MET A 456 -20.81 67.08 35.21
N MET A 457 -20.58 66.68 36.46
CA MET A 457 -20.61 65.27 36.89
C MET A 457 -22.00 64.65 36.66
N LEU A 458 -23.07 65.36 37.03
CA LEU A 458 -24.44 64.90 36.80
C LEU A 458 -24.78 64.83 35.30
N LEU A 459 -24.44 65.87 34.54
CA LEU A 459 -24.72 65.93 33.09
C LEU A 459 -23.97 64.85 32.30
N ASN A 460 -22.77 64.48 32.73
CA ASN A 460 -21.99 63.40 32.13
C ASN A 460 -22.35 62.01 32.68
N ASN A 461 -23.40 61.91 33.49
CA ASN A 461 -23.90 60.67 34.09
C ASN A 461 -22.82 59.96 34.94
N GLN A 462 -21.90 60.73 35.52
CA GLN A 462 -20.82 60.23 36.37
C GLN A 462 -21.28 60.06 37.82
N VAL A 463 -22.32 60.79 38.24
CA VAL A 463 -22.97 60.71 39.55
C VAL A 463 -24.47 60.68 39.29
N ASP A 464 -25.22 59.88 40.05
CA ASP A 464 -26.67 59.87 39.97
C ASP A 464 -27.28 61.10 40.67
N ILE A 465 -28.60 61.28 40.52
CA ILE A 465 -29.25 62.47 41.04
C ILE A 465 -29.28 62.51 42.57
N GLU A 466 -29.29 61.33 43.23
CA GLU A 466 -29.28 61.22 44.69
C GLU A 466 -27.92 61.65 45.25
N ALA A 467 -26.82 61.12 44.72
CA ALA A 467 -25.47 61.50 45.13
C ALA A 467 -25.14 62.96 44.74
N TYR A 468 -25.70 63.50 43.65
CA TYR A 468 -25.61 64.93 43.34
C TYR A 468 -26.28 65.79 44.41
N ILE A 469 -27.48 65.40 44.87
CA ILE A 469 -28.19 66.10 45.94
C ILE A 469 -27.39 66.02 47.24
N GLU A 470 -26.86 64.85 47.60
CA GLU A 470 -26.03 64.69 48.81
C GLU A 470 -24.78 65.58 48.78
N LEU A 471 -24.09 65.69 47.64
CA LEU A 471 -22.92 66.57 47.47
C LEU A 471 -23.28 68.06 47.64
N VAL A 472 -24.46 68.46 47.13
CA VAL A 472 -24.99 69.82 47.30
C VAL A 472 -25.41 70.06 48.76
N GLU A 473 -26.01 69.08 49.42
CA GLU A 473 -26.37 69.17 50.85
C GLU A 473 -25.13 69.24 51.75
N LEU A 474 -24.10 68.45 51.48
CA LEU A 474 -22.82 68.50 52.21
C LEU A 474 -22.14 69.87 52.09
N THR A 475 -22.13 70.46 50.89
CA THR A 475 -21.62 71.83 50.68
C THR A 475 -22.46 72.87 51.41
N LEU A 476 -23.79 72.74 51.42
CA LEU A 476 -24.71 73.62 52.15
C LEU A 476 -24.56 73.49 53.68
N MET A 477 -24.39 72.27 54.20
CA MET A 477 -24.14 72.03 55.63
C MET A 477 -22.82 72.65 56.08
N SER A 478 -21.75 72.51 55.28
CA SER A 478 -20.45 73.14 55.55
C SER A 478 -20.57 74.67 55.63
N LEU A 479 -21.33 75.28 54.72
CA LEU A 479 -21.72 76.70 54.74
C LEU A 479 -22.45 77.11 56.03
N MET A 480 -23.36 76.27 56.50
CA MET A 480 -24.19 76.54 57.69
C MET A 480 -23.40 76.37 59.00
N THR A 481 -22.39 75.51 59.05
CA THR A 481 -21.56 75.29 60.25
C THR A 481 -20.50 76.37 60.48
N LEU A 482 -20.18 77.21 59.48
CA LEU A 482 -19.09 78.20 59.52
C LEU A 482 -19.58 79.67 59.54
N ALA A 483 -20.89 79.93 59.49
CA ALA A 483 -21.45 81.29 59.55
C ALA A 483 -21.63 81.79 61.00
N PRO A 484 -21.10 82.98 61.40
CA PRO A 484 -21.27 83.52 62.75
C PRO A 484 -22.68 84.12 62.96
N GLN A 485 -23.33 83.74 64.08
CA GLN A 485 -24.67 84.23 64.49
C GLN A 485 -24.62 85.58 65.27
N ALA A 486 -25.36 86.60 64.81
CA ALA A 486 -26.12 87.62 65.59
C ALA A 486 -26.70 88.70 64.63
N ALA A 487 -28.01 88.79 64.30
CA ALA A 487 -29.19 89.32 65.05
C ALA A 487 -29.28 90.89 65.06
N THR A 488 -30.37 91.66 64.87
CA THR A 488 -31.84 91.52 64.65
C THR A 488 -32.51 92.93 64.54
N CYS A 489 -33.78 93.01 64.06
CA CYS A 489 -34.83 94.08 64.21
C CYS A 489 -34.87 95.23 63.16
N ALA A 490 -36.01 95.66 62.58
CA ALA A 490 -37.34 95.91 63.16
C ALA A 490 -38.55 95.79 62.18
N PHE A 491 -39.75 95.73 62.77
CA PHE A 491 -41.11 95.44 62.29
C PHE A 491 -41.93 96.64 61.74
N GLY A 492 -43.04 96.32 61.05
CA GLY A 492 -44.28 97.13 60.92
C GLY A 492 -45.18 96.67 59.76
N GLU A 493 -46.18 95.80 59.98
CA GLU A 493 -47.66 96.04 60.00
C GLU A 493 -48.25 96.62 58.68
N SER A 494 -49.39 96.21 58.08
CA SER A 494 -50.52 95.29 58.33
C SER A 494 -51.37 95.15 57.02
N PRO A 495 -52.37 94.25 56.90
CA PRO A 495 -52.84 93.61 55.64
C PRO A 495 -54.31 93.93 55.23
N ALA A 496 -54.84 93.12 54.28
CA ALA A 496 -56.24 92.92 53.81
C ALA A 496 -56.53 93.50 52.40
N ALA A 497 -57.31 92.92 51.49
CA ALA A 497 -58.35 91.87 51.54
C ALA A 497 -58.58 91.32 50.08
N ILE A 498 -58.87 90.03 49.81
CA ILE A 498 -60.21 89.37 49.70
C ILE A 498 -60.96 89.87 48.42
N ASP A 499 -61.46 89.09 47.44
CA ASP A 499 -62.05 87.73 47.35
C ASP A 499 -62.24 87.27 45.86
N PRO A 500 -62.82 86.08 45.55
CA PRO A 500 -62.52 85.25 44.37
C PRO A 500 -63.73 84.86 43.47
N LEU A 501 -63.41 84.14 42.36
CA LEU A 501 -64.22 83.09 41.65
C LEU A 501 -65.59 83.47 41.02
N PRO A 502 -66.27 82.61 40.21
CA PRO A 502 -65.82 81.59 39.24
C PRO A 502 -66.59 81.62 37.88
N ASP A 503 -66.23 80.67 37.01
CA ASP A 503 -66.95 80.02 35.89
C ASP A 503 -68.45 80.31 35.65
N ASN A 504 -68.84 80.39 34.37
CA ASN A 504 -69.78 79.40 33.79
C ASN A 504 -69.92 79.44 32.25
N HIS A 505 -69.70 78.27 31.65
CA HIS A 505 -70.43 77.56 30.58
C HIS A 505 -71.03 78.24 29.32
N SER A 506 -70.79 77.49 28.21
CA SER A 506 -71.67 77.21 27.05
C SER A 506 -71.93 78.36 26.09
N THR A 507 -71.62 78.29 24.79
CA THR A 507 -71.94 77.28 23.76
C THR A 507 -71.07 77.55 22.53
#